data_AF-A0A8U0FZS5-F1
#
_entry.id   AF-A0A8U0FZS5-F1
#
_cell.length_a   1.000
_cell.length_b   1.000
_cell.length_c   1.000
_cell.angle_alpha   90.00
_cell.angle_beta   90.00
_cell.angle_gamma   90.00
#
_symmetry.space_group_name_H-M   'P 1'
#
loop_
_entity.id
_entity.type
_entity.pdbx_description
1 polymer ?
#
loop_
_entity_poly.entity_id
_entity_poly.type
_entity_poly.pdbx_seq_one_letter_code
_entity_poly.pdbx_strand_id
1 'polypeptide(L)' 'MCLYLKRLEKAKFCWPRIGHHRVQMNPAQLMALVDGMDWKRVRTVAVKPPEIVG' A
#
# COMPACT_ATOMS: atom_id res chain seq x y z
N MET A 1 -4.33 17.16 9.58
CA MET A 1 -4.91 16.60 8.35
C MET A 1 -3.89 16.82 7.24
N CYS A 2 -3.32 15.76 6.66
CA CYS A 2 -2.27 15.87 5.63
C CYS A 2 -2.83 15.39 4.29
N LEU A 3 -2.64 16.17 3.23
CA LEU A 3 -3.04 15.83 1.87
C LEU A 3 -1.79 15.46 1.08
N TYR A 4 -1.84 14.35 0.34
CA TYR A 4 -0.74 13.89 -0.52
C TYR A 4 -1.25 13.76 -1.95
N LEU A 5 -0.44 14.21 -2.91
CA LEU A 5 -0.70 14.09 -4.34
C LEU A 5 0.56 13.52 -5.02
N LYS A 6 0.40 12.49 -5.85
CA LYS A 6 1.46 11.98 -6.72
C LYS A 6 0.89 11.76 -8.12
N ARG A 7 1.61 12.22 -9.16
CA ARG A 7 1.24 11.96 -10.55
C ARG A 7 1.85 10.64 -10.99
N LEU A 8 1.02 9.72 -11.45
CA LEU A 8 1.48 8.45 -12.03
C LEU A 8 1.57 8.61 -13.55
N GLU A 9 2.80 8.58 -14.09
CA GLU A 9 3.04 8.78 -15.54
C GLU A 9 2.66 7.55 -16.37
N LYS A 10 2.91 6.34 -15.84
CA LYS A 10 2.73 5.06 -16.55
C LYS A 10 1.68 4.14 -15.93
N ALA A 11 1.23 4.46 -14.72
CA ALA A 11 0.29 3.65 -13.95
C ALA A 11 -0.95 4.47 -13.58
N LYS A 12 -2.02 3.81 -13.15
CA LYS A 12 -3.22 4.46 -12.63
C LYS A 12 -3.37 4.09 -11.16
N PHE A 13 -3.94 4.99 -10.36
CA PHE A 13 -4.31 4.64 -8.99
C PHE A 13 -5.47 3.64 -9.03
N CYS A 14 -5.19 2.38 -8.72
CA CYS A 14 -6.20 1.34 -8.59
C CYS A 14 -6.93 1.47 -7.25
N TRP A 15 -7.80 2.47 -7.10
CA TRP A 15 -8.57 2.63 -5.86
C TRP A 15 -9.46 1.41 -5.58
N PRO A 16 -9.60 0.97 -4.31
CA PRO A 16 -10.63 0.00 -3.95
C PRO A 16 -12.01 0.55 -4.30
N ARG A 17 -12.98 -0.36 -4.43
CA ARG A 17 -14.38 0.02 -4.32
C ARG A 17 -14.57 0.63 -2.93
N ILE A 18 -14.73 1.95 -2.88
CA ILE A 18 -14.97 2.66 -1.63
C ILE A 18 -16.32 2.15 -1.12
N GLY A 19 -16.29 1.36 -0.05
CA GLY A 19 -17.48 0.96 0.69
C GLY A 19 -18.08 2.16 1.43
N HIS A 20 -18.86 1.93 2.49
CA HIS A 20 -19.73 2.96 3.05
C HIS A 20 -19.08 4.32 3.30
N HIS A 21 -17.88 4.46 3.88
CA HIS A 21 -17.30 5.81 4.06
C HIS A 21 -15.77 5.94 4.15
N ARG A 22 -14.97 4.86 4.28
CA ARG A 22 -13.50 4.99 4.44
C ARG A 22 -12.74 3.74 4.05
N VAL A 23 -11.55 3.92 3.48
CA VAL A 23 -10.59 2.85 3.22
C VAL A 23 -9.55 2.88 4.34
N GLN A 24 -9.42 1.79 5.10
CA GLN A 24 -8.30 1.59 6.01
C GLN A 24 -7.20 0.80 5.31
N MET A 25 -5.98 1.34 5.30
CA MET A 25 -4.82 0.71 4.67
C MET A 25 -3.62 0.80 5.60
N ASN A 26 -2.80 -0.24 5.61
CA ASN A 26 -1.52 -0.23 6.30
C ASN A 26 -0.46 0.57 5.48
N PRO A 27 0.70 0.92 6.07
CA PRO A 27 1.72 1.71 5.38
C PRO A 27 2.22 1.07 4.07
N ALA A 28 2.33 -0.27 4.02
CA ALA A 28 2.77 -0.98 2.82
C ALA A 28 1.76 -0.89 1.68
N GLN A 29 0.47 -0.97 1.99
CA GLN A 29 -0.62 -0.79 1.03
C GLN A 29 -0.67 0.65 0.50
N LEU A 30 -0.44 1.65 1.37
CA LEU A 30 -0.33 3.04 0.95
C LEU A 30 0.86 3.25 0.00
N MET A 31 2.03 2.71 0.34
CA MET A 31 3.22 2.79 -0.52
C MET A 31 2.99 2.13 -1.87
N ALA A 32 2.37 0.96 -1.91
CA ALA A 32 2.05 0.28 -3.15
C ALA A 32 1.04 1.05 -4.02
N LEU A 33 0.05 1.69 -3.40
CA LEU A 33 -0.90 2.56 -4.11
C LEU A 33 -0.18 3.79 -4.70
N VAL A 34 0.73 4.39 -3.93
CA VAL A 34 1.59 5.50 -4.37
C VAL A 34 2.55 5.06 -5.48
N ASP A 35 2.99 3.82 -5.50
CA ASP A 35 3.84 3.29 -6.57
C ASP A 35 3.06 2.82 -7.81
N GLY A 36 1.72 2.88 -7.77
CA GLY A 36 0.86 2.41 -8.86
C GLY A 36 0.78 0.89 -8.98
N MET A 37 1.21 0.15 -7.96
CA MET A 37 1.09 -1.30 -7.87
C MET A 37 -0.33 -1.71 -7.41
N ASP A 38 -0.72 -2.97 -7.67
CA ASP A 38 -1.97 -3.52 -7.15
C ASP A 38 -1.87 -3.76 -5.64
N TRP A 39 -2.13 -2.71 -4.85
CA TRP A 39 -2.08 -2.73 -3.39
C TRP A 39 -3.01 -3.80 -2.76
N LYS A 40 -4.04 -4.29 -3.46
CA LYS A 40 -4.92 -5.38 -3.01
C LYS A 40 -4.17 -6.71 -2.84
N ARG A 41 -3.10 -6.93 -3.63
CA ARG A 41 -2.25 -8.11 -3.55
C ARG A 41 -1.07 -7.92 -2.59
N VAL A 42 -0.93 -6.73 -1.99
CA VAL A 42 0.12 -6.46 -1.00
C VAL A 42 -0.28 -7.06 0.33
N ARG A 43 0.37 -8.18 0.65
CA ARG A 43 0.33 -8.81 1.97
C ARG A 43 1.63 -8.47 2.67
N THR A 44 1.54 -7.87 3.86
CA THR A 44 2.69 -7.76 4.74
C THR A 44 3.07 -9.16 5.18
N VAL A 45 4.12 -9.71 4.59
CA VAL A 45 4.70 -10.97 5.07
C VAL A 45 5.35 -10.64 6.41
N ALA A 46 4.95 -11.33 7.47
CA ALA A 46 5.67 -11.28 8.73
C ALA A 46 7.05 -11.90 8.48
N VAL A 47 8.04 -11.07 8.21
CA VAL A 47 9.43 -11.50 8.12
C VAL A 47 9.81 -11.90 9.54
N LYS A 48 10.06 -13.20 9.76
CA LYS A 48 10.66 -13.65 11.02
C LYS A 48 11.94 -12.83 11.24
N PRO A 49 12.18 -12.30 12.45
CA PRO A 49 13.44 -11.63 12.74
C PRO A 49 14.59 -12.52 12.29
N PRO A 50 15.65 -11.95 11.67
CA PRO A 50 16.79 -12.76 11.23
C PRO A 50 17.32 -13.53 12.43
N GLU A 51 17.34 -14.86 12.31
CA GLU A 51 17.97 -15.72 13.30
C GLU A 51 19.47 -15.44 13.21
N ILE A 52 20.02 -14.82 14.25
CA ILE A 52 21.46 -14.59 14.35
C ILE A 52 22.07 -15.97 14.56
N VAL A 53 22.66 -16.52 13.51
CA VAL A 53 23.50 -17.71 13.61
C VAL A 53 24.80 -17.30 14.29
N GLY A 54 24.93 -17.71 15.55
CA GLY A 54 26.14 -17.53 16.36
C GLY A 54 27.26 -18.48 15.96
#